data_AF-A0A8I1PQS4-F1
#
_entry.id   AF-A0A8I1PQS4-F1
#
_cell.length_a   1.000
_cell.length_b   1.000
_cell.length_c   1.000
_cell.angle_alpha   90.00
_cell.angle_beta   90.00
_cell.angle_gamma   90.00
#
_symmetry.space_group_name_H-M   'P 1'
#
loop_
_entity.id
_entity.type
_entity.pdbx_description
1 polymer ?
#
loop_
_entity_poly.entity_id
_entity_poly.type
_entity_poly.pdbx_seq_one_letter_code
_entity_poly.pdbx_strand_id
1 'polypeptide(L)'
;MFVGALAAVAQPVSANIDIHFDYRYDSAGFFTGANSSRQSILEAAASTFETRFQDHLTAVTSSGSNNFDIRFFQPDADKNITLTNFSVPADQIVVFVGAHDLGRSLAIGGPGGFSSTSSSSDFLDNAASRGQPGALSATQTDFGPWGGSISFNSASSWYFDPNARTDESFTGYDLYSVAVHELGHVLGFGDAKSFNNLVVNNVFTGSAVHDLLGYDPTVTSGHWVEGLQYGGVETAMDPTIAQGVRKHFTELDYAAMKDMGWQVSAVPEPETWGMMLAGLGLLGWRLRIRQHKAHKAA
;
A
#
# COMPACT_ATOMS: atom_id res chain seq x y z
N MET A 1 -9.30 39.19 31.78
CA MET A 1 -8.99 37.75 31.83
C MET A 1 -9.41 37.18 30.48
N PHE A 2 -8.48 36.98 29.54
CA PHE A 2 -8.79 36.40 28.23
C PHE A 2 -8.50 34.91 28.30
N VAL A 3 -9.55 34.10 28.33
CA VAL A 3 -9.46 32.64 28.16
C VAL A 3 -9.37 32.39 26.66
N GLY A 4 -8.17 32.08 26.16
CA GLY A 4 -7.98 31.58 24.81
C GLY A 4 -8.43 30.12 24.76
N ALA A 5 -9.54 29.86 24.10
CA ALA A 5 -9.98 28.51 23.81
C ALA A 5 -8.97 27.86 22.85
N LEU A 6 -8.29 26.79 23.27
CA LEU A 6 -7.63 25.89 22.36
C LEU A 6 -8.73 25.16 21.58
N ALA A 7 -8.94 25.55 20.34
CA ALA A 7 -9.68 24.74 19.39
C ALA A 7 -8.83 23.49 19.11
N ALA A 8 -9.24 22.35 19.68
CA ALA A 8 -8.82 21.06 19.17
C ALA A 8 -9.41 20.98 17.74
N VAL A 9 -8.55 21.17 16.75
CA VAL A 9 -8.88 20.82 15.37
C VAL A 9 -9.03 19.31 15.37
N ALA A 10 -10.27 18.82 15.38
CA ALA A 10 -10.53 17.44 15.02
C ALA A 10 -10.01 17.29 13.58
N GLN A 11 -8.95 16.51 13.41
CA GLN A 11 -8.56 16.10 12.07
C GLN A 11 -9.76 15.35 11.48
N PRO A 12 -10.21 15.70 10.26
CA PRO A 12 -11.20 14.88 9.60
C PRO A 12 -10.66 13.45 9.54
N VAL A 13 -11.49 12.47 9.87
CA VAL A 13 -11.22 11.07 9.53
C VAL A 13 -11.01 11.09 8.01
N SER A 14 -9.75 11.01 7.58
CA SER A 14 -9.45 10.93 6.16
C SER A 14 -10.04 9.60 5.68
N ALA A 15 -10.78 9.65 4.58
CA ALA A 15 -11.13 8.41 3.88
C ALA A 15 -9.80 7.81 3.41
N ASN A 16 -9.51 6.61 3.90
CA ASN A 16 -8.31 5.86 3.54
C ASN A 16 -8.80 4.52 2.99
N ILE A 17 -8.02 3.93 2.09
CA ILE A 17 -8.29 2.57 1.63
C ILE A 17 -8.15 1.56 2.77
N ASP A 18 -8.86 0.44 2.65
CA ASP A 18 -8.86 -0.71 3.57
C ASP A 18 -8.45 -1.97 2.79
N ILE A 19 -7.28 -2.53 3.06
CA ILE A 19 -6.79 -3.74 2.41
C ILE A 19 -7.31 -4.94 3.22
N HIS A 20 -8.33 -5.57 2.69
CA HIS A 20 -8.99 -6.69 3.33
C HIS A 20 -8.48 -8.03 2.80
N PHE A 21 -7.80 -8.78 3.66
CA PHE A 21 -7.33 -10.12 3.31
C PHE A 21 -8.46 -11.16 3.42
N ASP A 22 -8.69 -11.88 2.32
CA ASP A 22 -9.61 -13.03 2.27
C ASP A 22 -8.84 -14.34 2.22
N TYR A 23 -8.99 -15.15 3.27
CA TYR A 23 -8.26 -16.40 3.48
C TYR A 23 -9.03 -17.65 3.01
N ARG A 24 -10.11 -17.52 2.23
CA ARG A 24 -10.91 -18.70 1.81
C ARG A 24 -10.13 -19.72 0.98
N TYR A 25 -9.02 -19.29 0.38
CA TYR A 25 -8.10 -20.11 -0.40
C TYR A 25 -6.78 -20.39 0.33
N ASP A 26 -6.73 -20.23 1.66
CA ASP A 26 -5.62 -20.70 2.47
C ASP A 26 -5.85 -22.16 2.91
N SER A 27 -6.06 -23.07 1.95
CA SER A 27 -6.51 -24.45 2.25
C SER A 27 -5.50 -25.27 3.05
N ALA A 28 -4.20 -24.95 2.95
CA ALA A 28 -3.13 -25.59 3.71
C ALA A 28 -2.91 -25.00 5.12
N GLY A 29 -3.65 -23.94 5.48
CA GLY A 29 -3.53 -23.28 6.77
C GLY A 29 -2.20 -22.54 6.95
N PHE A 30 -1.66 -21.90 5.91
CA PHE A 30 -0.44 -21.10 6.01
C PHE A 30 -0.67 -19.83 6.83
N PHE A 31 -1.87 -19.28 6.80
CA PHE A 31 -2.29 -18.11 7.58
C PHE A 31 -3.46 -18.39 8.53
N THR A 32 -4.08 -19.55 8.47
CA THR A 32 -5.27 -19.90 9.27
C THR A 32 -5.00 -21.05 10.25
N GLY A 33 -5.97 -21.36 11.11
CA GLY A 33 -5.84 -22.43 12.10
C GLY A 33 -4.74 -22.16 13.13
N ALA A 34 -3.78 -23.07 13.25
CA ALA A 34 -2.66 -22.92 14.19
C ALA A 34 -1.69 -21.79 13.81
N ASN A 35 -1.75 -21.28 12.58
CA ASN A 35 -0.88 -20.24 12.05
C ASN A 35 -1.58 -18.86 11.97
N SER A 36 -2.73 -18.69 12.61
CA SER A 36 -3.52 -17.45 12.59
C SER A 36 -2.77 -16.20 13.06
N SER A 37 -1.74 -16.36 13.90
CA SER A 37 -0.86 -15.25 14.30
C SER A 37 -0.13 -14.61 13.13
N ARG A 38 0.04 -15.29 11.99
CA ARG A 38 0.69 -14.71 10.80
C ARG A 38 -0.18 -13.68 10.09
N GLN A 39 -1.50 -13.68 10.33
CA GLN A 39 -2.39 -12.67 9.76
C GLN A 39 -1.98 -11.26 10.21
N SER A 40 -1.55 -11.08 11.46
CA SER A 40 -1.10 -9.75 11.93
C SER A 40 0.13 -9.22 11.20
N ILE A 41 0.92 -10.09 10.54
CA ILE A 41 2.04 -9.69 9.69
C ILE A 41 1.52 -9.10 8.38
N LEU A 42 0.48 -9.70 7.79
CA LEU A 42 -0.18 -9.15 6.61
C LEU A 42 -0.90 -7.83 6.94
N GLU A 43 -1.58 -7.76 8.09
CA GLU A 43 -2.19 -6.50 8.55
C GLU A 43 -1.14 -5.40 8.76
N ALA A 44 0.05 -5.75 9.29
CA ALA A 44 1.14 -4.79 9.41
C ALA A 44 1.65 -4.33 8.03
N ALA A 45 1.76 -5.24 7.06
CA ALA A 45 2.14 -4.89 5.70
C ALA A 45 1.09 -4.01 5.00
N ALA A 46 -0.21 -4.30 5.18
CA ALA A 46 -1.31 -3.46 4.71
C ALA A 46 -1.25 -2.05 5.30
N SER A 47 -0.99 -1.95 6.61
CA SER A 47 -0.93 -0.66 7.31
C SER A 47 0.11 0.31 6.73
N THR A 48 1.17 -0.21 6.09
CA THR A 48 2.15 0.59 5.33
C THR A 48 1.43 1.47 4.31
N PHE A 49 0.48 0.93 3.57
CA PHE A 49 -0.28 1.65 2.54
C PHE A 49 -1.46 2.41 3.12
N GLU A 50 -2.27 1.77 3.97
CA GLU A 50 -3.51 2.35 4.52
C GLU A 50 -3.27 3.61 5.35
N THR A 51 -2.10 3.74 5.99
CA THR A 51 -1.75 4.95 6.75
C THR A 51 -1.33 6.12 5.86
N ARG A 52 -1.00 5.84 4.59
CA ARG A 52 -0.43 6.81 3.67
C ARG A 52 -1.37 7.20 2.54
N PHE A 53 -2.20 6.28 2.06
CA PHE A 53 -3.08 6.49 0.91
C PHE A 53 -4.39 7.17 1.37
N GLN A 54 -4.78 8.21 0.66
CA GLN A 54 -5.93 9.08 0.97
C GLN A 54 -7.02 9.00 -0.09
N ASP A 55 -6.89 8.03 -1.01
CA ASP A 55 -7.82 7.79 -2.09
C ASP A 55 -9.18 7.36 -1.55
N HIS A 56 -10.23 7.75 -2.28
CA HIS A 56 -11.58 7.30 -2.02
C HIS A 56 -12.06 6.45 -3.20
N LEU A 57 -12.18 5.13 -2.99
CA LEU A 57 -12.63 4.19 -4.00
C LEU A 57 -14.14 3.99 -3.91
N THR A 58 -14.87 4.17 -5.00
CA THR A 58 -16.31 3.86 -4.99
C THR A 58 -16.55 2.35 -4.86
N ALA A 59 -17.70 1.99 -4.30
CA ALA A 59 -18.14 0.60 -4.24
C ALA A 59 -18.51 0.07 -5.63
N VAL A 60 -18.35 -1.24 -5.85
CA VAL A 60 -18.88 -1.96 -7.01
C VAL A 60 -19.88 -2.99 -6.51
N THR A 61 -21.16 -2.81 -6.81
CA THR A 61 -22.24 -3.67 -6.29
C THR A 61 -22.91 -4.44 -7.42
N SER A 62 -22.70 -5.75 -7.46
CA SER A 62 -23.45 -6.65 -8.35
C SER A 62 -24.88 -6.77 -7.87
N SER A 63 -25.84 -6.36 -8.70
CA SER A 63 -27.28 -6.42 -8.40
C SER A 63 -28.11 -6.23 -9.66
N GLY A 64 -29.29 -6.88 -9.72
CA GLY A 64 -30.17 -6.80 -10.89
C GLY A 64 -29.46 -7.28 -12.16
N SER A 65 -29.37 -6.42 -13.17
CA SER A 65 -28.65 -6.69 -14.42
C SER A 65 -27.16 -6.35 -14.38
N ASN A 66 -26.66 -5.78 -13.27
CA ASN A 66 -25.26 -5.45 -13.10
C ASN A 66 -24.52 -6.65 -12.47
N ASN A 67 -23.52 -7.18 -13.18
CA ASN A 67 -22.63 -8.22 -12.65
C ASN A 67 -21.18 -7.76 -12.72
N PHE A 68 -20.40 -8.12 -11.71
CA PHE A 68 -18.97 -7.90 -11.63
C PHE A 68 -18.30 -9.23 -11.33
N ASP A 69 -17.78 -9.87 -12.36
CA ASP A 69 -17.16 -11.19 -12.25
C ASP A 69 -15.65 -10.98 -12.16
N ILE A 70 -15.09 -11.10 -10.95
CA ILE A 70 -13.66 -10.90 -10.73
C ILE A 70 -12.88 -12.14 -11.14
N ARG A 71 -11.67 -11.93 -11.67
CA ARG A 71 -10.75 -12.99 -12.09
C ARG A 71 -9.37 -12.74 -11.51
N PHE A 72 -8.80 -13.76 -10.90
CA PHE A 72 -7.48 -13.70 -10.26
C PHE A 72 -6.86 -15.10 -10.21
N PHE A 73 -5.57 -15.18 -9.88
CA PHE A 73 -4.91 -16.46 -9.67
C PHE A 73 -5.23 -16.97 -8.26
N GLN A 74 -5.64 -18.23 -8.15
CA GLN A 74 -6.00 -18.80 -6.86
C GLN A 74 -4.74 -18.93 -5.99
N PRO A 75 -4.71 -18.41 -4.76
CA PRO A 75 -3.44 -18.20 -4.08
C PRO A 75 -2.76 -19.49 -3.56
N ASP A 76 -3.50 -20.60 -3.43
CA ASP A 76 -3.00 -21.93 -3.06
C ASP A 76 -2.87 -22.91 -4.25
N ALA A 77 -3.01 -22.44 -5.49
CA ALA A 77 -2.87 -23.28 -6.67
C ALA A 77 -2.48 -22.50 -7.94
N ASP A 78 -1.77 -23.12 -8.87
CA ASP A 78 -1.42 -22.54 -10.18
C ASP A 78 -2.62 -22.46 -11.16
N LYS A 79 -3.73 -21.85 -10.75
CA LYS A 79 -4.97 -21.78 -11.52
C LYS A 79 -5.63 -20.42 -11.41
N ASN A 80 -6.03 -19.87 -12.57
CA ASN A 80 -6.94 -18.72 -12.60
C ASN A 80 -8.38 -19.12 -12.28
N ILE A 81 -9.03 -18.37 -11.40
CA ILE A 81 -10.43 -18.56 -11.01
C ILE A 81 -11.26 -17.31 -11.26
N THR A 82 -12.58 -17.50 -11.28
CA THR A 82 -13.55 -16.42 -11.45
C THR A 82 -14.61 -16.53 -10.34
N LEU A 83 -14.85 -15.43 -9.64
CA LEU A 83 -15.97 -15.30 -8.71
C LEU A 83 -17.03 -14.41 -9.36
N THR A 84 -18.18 -15.01 -9.63
CA THR A 84 -19.29 -14.34 -10.33
C THR A 84 -20.12 -13.49 -9.38
N ASN A 85 -20.67 -12.39 -9.88
CA ASN A 85 -21.53 -11.46 -9.12
C ASN A 85 -20.88 -10.97 -7.82
N PHE A 86 -19.57 -10.73 -7.86
CA PHE A 86 -18.84 -10.21 -6.72
C PHE A 86 -19.23 -8.76 -6.44
N SER A 87 -19.12 -8.33 -5.18
CA SER A 87 -19.30 -6.93 -4.81
C SER A 87 -18.15 -6.51 -3.91
N VAL A 88 -17.63 -5.31 -4.15
CA VAL A 88 -16.55 -4.72 -3.37
C VAL A 88 -17.06 -3.45 -2.71
N PRO A 89 -17.01 -3.34 -1.37
CA PRO A 89 -17.39 -2.13 -0.66
C PRO A 89 -16.53 -0.92 -1.07
N ALA A 90 -17.01 0.29 -0.77
CA ALA A 90 -16.23 1.50 -0.95
C ALA A 90 -14.93 1.40 -0.13
N ASP A 91 -13.86 2.00 -0.65
CA ASP A 91 -12.51 2.08 -0.06
C ASP A 91 -11.80 0.74 0.19
N GLN A 92 -12.50 -0.38 0.09
CA GLN A 92 -11.93 -1.70 0.34
C GLN A 92 -11.22 -2.27 -0.90
N ILE A 93 -10.01 -2.80 -0.72
CA ILE A 93 -9.25 -3.58 -1.70
C ILE A 93 -9.18 -5.01 -1.19
N VAL A 94 -9.78 -5.96 -1.91
CA VAL A 94 -9.85 -7.37 -1.45
C VAL A 94 -8.67 -8.17 -1.96
N VAL A 95 -7.86 -8.72 -1.06
CA VAL A 95 -6.66 -9.50 -1.42
C VAL A 95 -6.85 -10.95 -1.00
N PHE A 96 -7.02 -11.84 -1.98
CA PHE A 96 -7.09 -13.28 -1.71
C PHE A 96 -5.69 -13.82 -1.43
N VAL A 97 -5.50 -14.44 -0.27
CA VAL A 97 -4.19 -14.90 0.17
C VAL A 97 -4.16 -16.38 0.51
N GLY A 98 -2.98 -16.98 0.33
CA GLY A 98 -2.75 -18.41 0.48
C GLY A 98 -1.31 -18.75 0.16
N ALA A 99 -1.00 -20.04 0.17
CA ALA A 99 0.35 -20.51 -0.11
C ALA A 99 0.35 -21.87 -0.81
N HIS A 100 1.31 -22.04 -1.72
CA HIS A 100 1.64 -23.32 -2.34
C HIS A 100 3.12 -23.30 -2.77
N ASP A 101 3.65 -24.41 -3.27
CA ASP A 101 5.04 -24.46 -3.71
C ASP A 101 5.18 -23.69 -5.04
N LEU A 102 5.96 -22.60 -5.02
CA LEU A 102 6.22 -21.73 -6.16
C LEU A 102 7.61 -21.99 -6.80
N GLY A 103 8.28 -23.08 -6.40
CA GLY A 103 9.64 -23.36 -6.81
C GLY A 103 10.61 -22.31 -6.29
N ARG A 104 11.11 -21.45 -7.19
CA ARG A 104 12.18 -20.47 -6.87
C ARG A 104 11.66 -19.10 -6.42
N SER A 105 10.42 -18.75 -6.71
CA SER A 105 9.83 -17.47 -6.30
C SER A 105 9.46 -17.51 -4.81
N LEU A 106 9.61 -16.40 -4.10
CA LEU A 106 9.18 -16.30 -2.70
C LEU A 106 7.68 -16.05 -2.59
N ALA A 107 7.15 -15.21 -3.46
CA ALA A 107 5.73 -14.98 -3.60
C ALA A 107 5.43 -14.54 -5.04
N ILE A 108 4.16 -14.49 -5.37
CA ILE A 108 3.61 -13.89 -6.58
C ILE A 108 2.35 -13.15 -6.16
N GLY A 109 2.36 -11.84 -6.31
CA GLY A 109 1.25 -10.92 -6.07
C GLY A 109 0.88 -10.17 -7.34
N GLY A 110 -0.35 -9.68 -7.41
CA GLY A 110 -0.75 -8.82 -8.50
C GLY A 110 -2.23 -8.47 -8.50
N PRO A 111 -2.62 -7.45 -9.29
CA PRO A 111 -4.00 -7.03 -9.36
C PRO A 111 -4.84 -8.07 -10.11
N GLY A 112 -6.09 -8.21 -9.70
CA GLY A 112 -7.04 -9.05 -10.40
C GLY A 112 -7.70 -8.34 -11.58
N GLY A 113 -8.13 -9.12 -12.57
CA GLY A 113 -8.99 -8.65 -13.65
C GLY A 113 -10.47 -8.74 -13.30
N PHE A 114 -11.33 -8.27 -14.20
CA PHE A 114 -12.76 -8.49 -14.10
C PHE A 114 -13.40 -8.60 -15.49
N SER A 115 -14.60 -9.13 -15.53
CA SER A 115 -15.51 -9.02 -16.67
C SER A 115 -16.91 -8.63 -16.19
N SER A 116 -17.65 -7.94 -17.05
CA SER A 116 -19.04 -7.57 -16.79
C SER A 116 -19.85 -7.70 -18.07
N THR A 117 -21.12 -8.08 -17.91
CA THR A 117 -22.13 -8.13 -18.97
C THR A 117 -23.21 -7.06 -18.79
N SER A 118 -23.00 -6.11 -17.88
CA SER A 118 -23.94 -5.01 -17.64
C SER A 118 -24.13 -4.15 -18.89
N SER A 119 -25.37 -3.69 -19.13
CA SER A 119 -25.68 -2.69 -20.15
C SER A 119 -25.59 -1.25 -19.64
N SER A 120 -25.29 -1.04 -18.36
CA SER A 120 -25.14 0.29 -17.75
C SER A 120 -23.71 0.79 -17.93
N SER A 121 -23.54 1.87 -18.72
CA SER A 121 -22.24 2.53 -18.90
C SER A 121 -21.65 2.97 -17.56
N ASP A 122 -22.47 3.59 -16.70
CA ASP A 122 -22.02 4.11 -15.42
C ASP A 122 -21.50 2.99 -14.51
N PHE A 123 -22.13 1.81 -14.57
CA PHE A 123 -21.65 0.65 -13.83
C PHE A 123 -20.33 0.12 -14.38
N LEU A 124 -20.20 0.02 -15.71
CA LEU A 124 -18.96 -0.45 -16.35
C LEU A 124 -17.79 0.50 -16.08
N ASP A 125 -18.02 1.81 -16.18
CA ASP A 125 -17.04 2.84 -15.90
C ASP A 125 -16.61 2.79 -14.43
N ASN A 126 -17.57 2.66 -13.51
CA ASN A 126 -17.29 2.51 -12.08
C ASN A 126 -16.56 1.21 -11.76
N ALA A 127 -16.91 0.08 -12.40
CA ALA A 127 -16.23 -1.20 -12.23
C ALA A 127 -14.78 -1.15 -12.72
N ALA A 128 -14.49 -0.37 -13.76
CA ALA A 128 -13.15 -0.20 -14.31
C ALA A 128 -12.28 0.84 -13.58
N SER A 129 -12.89 1.85 -12.96
CA SER A 129 -12.16 3.01 -12.40
C SER A 129 -12.25 3.15 -10.90
N ARG A 130 -13.30 2.60 -10.28
CA ARG A 130 -13.69 2.88 -8.89
C ARG A 130 -13.69 4.37 -8.54
N GLY A 131 -14.12 5.20 -9.50
CA GLY A 131 -14.21 6.64 -9.34
C GLY A 131 -12.88 7.39 -9.43
N GLN A 132 -11.77 6.71 -9.72
CA GLN A 132 -10.45 7.33 -9.78
C GLN A 132 -10.25 8.19 -11.05
N PRO A 133 -9.98 9.50 -10.90
CA PRO A 133 -9.78 10.41 -12.03
C PRO A 133 -8.54 10.06 -12.85
N GLY A 134 -8.74 9.52 -14.06
CA GLY A 134 -7.65 9.16 -14.95
C GLY A 134 -7.53 7.66 -15.21
N ALA A 135 -8.26 6.84 -14.46
CA ALA A 135 -8.30 5.38 -14.66
C ALA A 135 -9.02 4.97 -15.97
N LEU A 136 -9.84 5.87 -16.54
CA LEU A 136 -10.52 5.68 -17.83
C LEU A 136 -9.96 6.56 -18.96
N SER A 137 -8.91 7.33 -18.70
CA SER A 137 -8.27 8.17 -19.73
C SER A 137 -7.69 7.30 -20.85
N ALA A 138 -7.56 7.86 -22.07
CA ALA A 138 -6.96 7.15 -23.19
C ALA A 138 -5.52 6.70 -22.89
N THR A 139 -4.76 7.56 -22.20
CA THR A 139 -3.52 7.22 -21.50
C THR A 139 -3.82 7.27 -20.01
N GLN A 140 -3.91 6.12 -19.37
CA GLN A 140 -4.25 6.01 -17.96
C GLN A 140 -3.14 6.61 -17.09
N THR A 141 -3.55 7.43 -16.14
CA THR A 141 -2.68 8.10 -15.16
C THR A 141 -3.09 7.78 -13.73
N ASP A 142 -4.07 6.89 -13.57
CA ASP A 142 -4.62 6.51 -12.28
C ASP A 142 -5.06 5.03 -12.32
N PHE A 143 -5.23 4.42 -11.15
CA PHE A 143 -5.55 3.02 -10.99
C PHE A 143 -6.49 2.78 -9.79
N GLY A 144 -7.71 2.31 -10.08
CA GLY A 144 -8.69 1.95 -9.05
C GLY A 144 -8.96 0.45 -9.01
N PRO A 145 -8.10 -0.38 -8.38
CA PRO A 145 -8.28 -1.82 -8.34
C PRO A 145 -9.46 -2.21 -7.44
N TRP A 146 -10.13 -3.30 -7.78
CA TRP A 146 -11.02 -3.98 -6.83
C TRP A 146 -10.23 -4.76 -5.77
N GLY A 147 -9.02 -5.17 -6.11
CA GLY A 147 -8.25 -6.14 -5.36
C GLY A 147 -7.41 -7.04 -6.24
N GLY A 148 -6.98 -8.16 -5.68
CA GLY A 148 -6.10 -9.11 -6.34
C GLY A 148 -5.84 -10.32 -5.46
N SER A 149 -4.67 -10.93 -5.65
CA SER A 149 -4.27 -12.09 -4.87
C SER A 149 -2.77 -12.08 -4.60
N ILE A 150 -2.37 -12.83 -3.57
CA ILE A 150 -0.96 -13.10 -3.26
C ILE A 150 -0.80 -14.58 -2.91
N SER A 151 0.08 -15.26 -3.64
CA SER A 151 0.57 -16.60 -3.33
C SER A 151 1.92 -16.49 -2.66
N PHE A 152 2.06 -17.07 -1.46
CA PHE A 152 3.37 -17.24 -0.83
C PHE A 152 3.92 -18.64 -1.09
N ASN A 153 5.23 -18.75 -1.24
CA ASN A 153 5.88 -20.03 -1.42
C ASN A 153 5.92 -20.83 -0.12
N SER A 154 5.12 -21.89 -0.03
CA SER A 154 5.03 -22.73 1.17
C SER A 154 6.32 -23.49 1.49
N ALA A 155 7.23 -23.65 0.52
CA ALA A 155 8.52 -24.34 0.69
C ALA A 155 9.65 -23.42 1.16
N SER A 156 9.43 -22.11 1.22
CA SER A 156 10.46 -21.15 1.62
C SER A 156 10.72 -21.15 3.13
N SER A 157 11.97 -20.88 3.52
CA SER A 157 12.36 -20.70 4.92
C SER A 157 11.97 -19.30 5.40
N TRP A 158 10.71 -19.16 5.83
CA TRP A 158 10.14 -17.91 6.29
C TRP A 158 10.56 -17.55 7.71
N TYR A 159 10.84 -16.27 7.90
CA TYR A 159 10.79 -15.60 9.18
C TYR A 159 9.40 -14.98 9.36
N PHE A 160 8.73 -15.36 10.44
CA PHE A 160 7.43 -14.84 10.84
C PHE A 160 7.64 -13.92 12.04
N ASP A 161 7.72 -12.62 11.78
CA ASP A 161 7.99 -11.62 12.80
C ASP A 161 6.82 -11.54 13.82
N PRO A 162 7.06 -11.81 15.11
CA PRO A 162 6.04 -11.64 16.14
C PRO A 162 5.68 -10.17 16.41
N ASN A 163 6.49 -9.21 15.94
CA ASN A 163 6.30 -7.77 16.07
C ASN A 163 6.93 -6.98 14.92
N ALA A 164 6.17 -6.77 13.84
CA ALA A 164 6.57 -6.01 12.64
C ALA A 164 7.00 -4.54 12.87
N ARG A 165 6.96 -4.03 14.11
CA ARG A 165 7.41 -2.67 14.47
C ARG A 165 8.89 -2.60 14.86
N THR A 166 9.57 -3.72 14.98
CA THR A 166 10.98 -3.77 15.34
C THR A 166 11.81 -4.32 14.20
N ASP A 167 13.05 -3.84 14.10
CA ASP A 167 14.06 -4.37 13.21
C ASP A 167 15.06 -5.15 14.06
N GLU A 168 14.78 -6.43 14.29
CA GLU A 168 15.70 -7.38 14.92
C GLU A 168 16.55 -8.15 13.89
N SER A 169 17.60 -8.80 14.37
CA SER A 169 18.30 -9.80 13.57
C SER A 169 17.52 -11.11 13.56
N PHE A 170 17.34 -11.69 12.37
CA PHE A 170 16.64 -12.96 12.16
C PHE A 170 17.29 -13.78 11.04
N THR A 171 16.79 -15.00 10.84
CA THR A 171 17.21 -15.90 9.76
C THR A 171 16.01 -16.29 8.92
N GLY A 172 16.21 -16.49 7.61
CA GLY A 172 15.14 -16.78 6.66
C GLY A 172 14.66 -15.53 5.92
N TYR A 173 13.74 -15.72 4.98
CA TYR A 173 13.12 -14.62 4.24
C TYR A 173 12.01 -14.01 5.07
N ASP A 174 12.01 -12.68 5.18
CA ASP A 174 11.05 -11.98 6.00
C ASP A 174 9.68 -11.90 5.31
N LEU A 175 8.66 -12.50 5.93
CA LEU A 175 7.30 -12.51 5.38
C LEU A 175 6.74 -11.09 5.26
N TYR A 176 7.02 -10.20 6.22
CA TYR A 176 6.54 -8.81 6.18
C TYR A 176 7.06 -8.08 4.93
N SER A 177 8.37 -8.14 4.70
CA SER A 177 9.02 -7.49 3.55
C SER A 177 8.46 -7.98 2.23
N VAL A 178 8.28 -9.30 2.09
CA VAL A 178 7.70 -9.88 0.87
C VAL A 178 6.23 -9.48 0.75
N ALA A 179 5.44 -9.49 1.82
CA ALA A 179 4.04 -9.05 1.77
C ALA A 179 3.92 -7.57 1.35
N VAL A 180 4.78 -6.68 1.86
CA VAL A 180 4.83 -5.27 1.44
C VAL A 180 5.13 -5.14 -0.05
N HIS A 181 6.11 -5.91 -0.55
CA HIS A 181 6.45 -5.95 -1.97
C HIS A 181 5.27 -6.40 -2.84
N GLU A 182 4.66 -7.54 -2.51
CA GLU A 182 3.55 -8.10 -3.28
C GLU A 182 2.29 -7.22 -3.22
N LEU A 183 2.04 -6.54 -2.10
CA LEU A 183 0.98 -5.54 -2.02
C LEU A 183 1.26 -4.35 -2.95
N GLY A 184 2.52 -3.94 -3.12
CA GLY A 184 2.89 -2.95 -4.14
C GLY A 184 2.45 -3.36 -5.54
N HIS A 185 2.65 -4.63 -5.91
CA HIS A 185 2.14 -5.19 -7.17
C HIS A 185 0.62 -5.22 -7.22
N VAL A 186 -0.08 -5.67 -6.17
CA VAL A 186 -1.56 -5.64 -6.10
C VAL A 186 -2.11 -4.22 -6.30
N LEU A 187 -1.41 -3.22 -5.76
CA LEU A 187 -1.75 -1.80 -5.90
C LEU A 187 -1.27 -1.20 -7.24
N GLY A 188 -0.70 -2.02 -8.13
CA GLY A 188 -0.47 -1.72 -9.53
C GLY A 188 0.98 -1.44 -9.90
N PHE A 189 1.93 -1.43 -8.96
CA PHE A 189 3.33 -1.22 -9.31
C PHE A 189 3.80 -2.33 -10.24
N GLY A 190 4.38 -1.99 -11.40
CA GLY A 190 4.83 -2.97 -12.39
C GLY A 190 3.75 -3.55 -13.31
N ASP A 191 2.47 -3.49 -12.93
CA ASP A 191 1.36 -4.12 -13.68
C ASP A 191 0.33 -3.13 -14.23
N ALA A 192 0.01 -2.08 -13.47
CA ALA A 192 -1.03 -1.14 -13.86
C ALA A 192 -0.65 -0.37 -15.12
N LYS A 193 -1.66 0.03 -15.89
CA LYS A 193 -1.43 0.84 -17.09
C LYS A 193 -0.87 2.22 -16.74
N SER A 194 -1.24 2.80 -15.59
CA SER A 194 -0.65 4.05 -15.10
C SER A 194 0.85 3.93 -14.83
N PHE A 195 1.31 2.79 -14.31
CA PHE A 195 2.74 2.49 -14.21
C PHE A 195 3.38 2.34 -15.60
N ASN A 196 2.83 1.46 -16.43
CA ASN A 196 3.40 1.14 -17.75
C ASN A 196 3.51 2.35 -18.67
N ASN A 197 2.55 3.29 -18.59
CA ASN A 197 2.59 4.53 -19.37
C ASN A 197 3.72 5.48 -18.95
N LEU A 198 4.29 5.30 -17.76
CA LEU A 198 5.46 6.02 -17.26
C LEU A 198 6.77 5.29 -17.55
N VAL A 199 6.73 4.12 -18.20
CA VAL A 199 7.94 3.38 -18.56
C VAL A 199 8.30 3.64 -20.02
N VAL A 200 9.39 4.39 -20.24
CA VAL A 200 9.90 4.71 -21.58
C VAL A 200 11.34 4.25 -21.67
N ASN A 201 11.68 3.40 -22.65
CA ASN A 201 13.04 2.86 -22.83
C ASN A 201 13.63 2.24 -21.54
N ASN A 202 12.80 1.52 -20.77
CA ASN A 202 13.15 0.87 -19.49
C ASN A 202 13.53 1.82 -18.35
N VAL A 203 13.17 3.11 -18.42
CA VAL A 203 13.24 4.01 -17.26
C VAL A 203 11.84 4.45 -16.85
N PHE A 204 11.64 4.68 -15.56
CA PHE A 204 10.40 5.21 -15.01
C PHE A 204 10.45 6.74 -14.98
N THR A 205 9.62 7.37 -15.81
CA THR A 205 9.62 8.82 -16.08
C THR A 205 8.60 9.58 -15.23
N GLY A 206 8.29 9.06 -14.04
CA GLY A 206 7.39 9.71 -13.08
C GLY A 206 8.03 10.95 -12.49
N SER A 207 7.27 12.05 -12.41
CA SER A 207 7.76 13.34 -11.94
C SER A 207 8.17 13.35 -10.47
N ALA A 208 7.40 12.70 -9.60
CA ALA A 208 7.71 12.64 -8.17
C ALA A 208 8.97 11.81 -7.93
N VAL A 209 9.13 10.69 -8.66
CA VAL A 209 10.36 9.89 -8.65
C VAL A 209 11.56 10.71 -9.13
N HIS A 210 11.41 11.41 -10.26
CA HIS A 210 12.47 12.26 -10.82
C HIS A 210 12.88 13.36 -9.84
N ASP A 211 11.93 14.03 -9.19
CA ASP A 211 12.20 15.10 -8.23
C ASP A 211 12.97 14.59 -7.00
N LEU A 212 12.73 13.36 -6.55
CA LEU A 212 13.45 12.76 -5.42
C LEU A 212 14.88 12.31 -5.77
N LEU A 213 15.08 11.75 -6.96
CA LEU A 213 16.38 11.18 -7.36
C LEU A 213 17.26 12.15 -8.15
N GLY A 214 16.67 13.13 -8.81
CA GLY A 214 17.30 13.97 -9.83
C GLY A 214 17.52 13.25 -11.16
N TYR A 215 16.96 12.06 -11.35
CA TYR A 215 17.00 11.26 -12.59
C TYR A 215 15.87 10.23 -12.64
N ASP A 216 15.60 9.68 -13.83
CA ASP A 216 14.63 8.60 -14.04
C ASP A 216 15.31 7.23 -13.83
N PRO A 217 14.94 6.45 -12.80
CA PRO A 217 15.58 5.18 -12.52
C PRO A 217 15.19 4.10 -13.52
N THR A 218 16.08 3.13 -13.71
CA THR A 218 15.81 1.95 -14.54
C THR A 218 14.77 1.06 -13.87
N VAL A 219 13.86 0.53 -14.68
CA VAL A 219 12.90 -0.51 -14.30
C VAL A 219 13.10 -1.75 -15.15
N THR A 220 12.97 -2.91 -14.52
CA THR A 220 13.13 -4.21 -15.16
C THR A 220 11.99 -5.13 -14.76
N SER A 221 11.19 -5.57 -15.73
CA SER A 221 10.09 -6.52 -15.51
C SER A 221 9.15 -6.11 -14.36
N GLY A 222 8.76 -4.83 -14.32
CA GLY A 222 7.84 -4.32 -13.29
C GLY A 222 8.48 -4.04 -11.93
N HIS A 223 9.80 -4.07 -11.82
CA HIS A 223 10.55 -3.77 -10.60
C HIS A 223 11.50 -2.59 -10.82
N TRP A 224 11.95 -1.97 -9.73
CA TRP A 224 13.18 -1.19 -9.78
C TRP A 224 14.37 -2.07 -10.20
N VAL A 225 15.44 -1.44 -10.70
CA VAL A 225 16.71 -2.14 -10.87
C VAL A 225 17.24 -2.65 -9.52
N GLU A 226 17.85 -3.85 -9.52
CA GLU A 226 18.42 -4.45 -8.31
C GLU A 226 19.41 -3.52 -7.62
N GLY A 227 19.27 -3.40 -6.29
CA GLY A 227 20.07 -2.54 -5.43
C GLY A 227 19.71 -1.06 -5.48
N LEU A 228 18.58 -0.67 -6.09
CA LEU A 228 18.14 0.73 -6.03
C LEU A 228 17.85 1.13 -4.58
N GLN A 229 18.36 2.29 -4.16
CA GLN A 229 18.21 2.78 -2.81
C GLN A 229 17.70 4.22 -2.79
N TYR A 230 16.99 4.55 -1.72
CA TYR A 230 16.65 5.91 -1.35
C TYR A 230 16.95 6.13 0.13
N GLY A 231 17.62 7.24 0.46
CA GLY A 231 18.03 7.51 1.85
C GLY A 231 18.98 6.47 2.46
N GLY A 232 19.71 5.71 1.63
CA GLY A 232 20.60 4.63 2.06
C GLY A 232 19.89 3.31 2.41
N VAL A 233 18.60 3.20 2.10
CA VAL A 233 17.80 1.98 2.27
C VAL A 233 17.37 1.48 0.90
N GLU A 234 17.48 0.17 0.69
CA GLU A 234 17.06 -0.48 -0.55
C GLU A 234 15.54 -0.46 -0.69
N THR A 235 15.05 -0.17 -1.89
CA THR A 235 13.62 -0.07 -2.20
C THR A 235 12.89 -1.39 -1.97
N ALA A 236 11.64 -1.33 -1.53
CA ALA A 236 10.82 -2.53 -1.37
C ALA A 236 10.48 -3.15 -2.73
N MET A 237 10.28 -2.35 -3.79
CA MET A 237 9.97 -2.84 -5.14
C MET A 237 11.20 -3.28 -5.95
N ASP A 238 12.30 -3.60 -5.26
CA ASP A 238 13.45 -4.31 -5.81
C ASP A 238 13.10 -5.80 -6.03
N PRO A 239 13.57 -6.45 -7.11
CA PRO A 239 13.19 -7.84 -7.45
C PRO A 239 13.77 -8.91 -6.52
N THR A 240 14.65 -8.55 -5.58
CA THR A 240 15.36 -9.51 -4.74
C THR A 240 15.27 -9.16 -3.25
N ILE A 241 15.43 -10.17 -2.40
CA ILE A 241 15.65 -9.97 -0.96
C ILE A 241 16.54 -11.09 -0.45
N ALA A 242 17.57 -10.74 0.32
CA ALA A 242 18.41 -11.73 0.98
C ALA A 242 17.78 -12.21 2.29
N GLN A 243 18.16 -13.41 2.75
CA GLN A 243 17.76 -13.89 4.07
C GLN A 243 18.31 -12.98 5.17
N GLY A 244 17.53 -12.79 6.24
CA GLY A 244 17.92 -11.92 7.36
C GLY A 244 17.82 -10.42 7.05
N VAL A 245 17.26 -10.04 5.91
CA VAL A 245 17.03 -8.64 5.51
C VAL A 245 15.56 -8.29 5.66
N ARG A 246 15.30 -7.15 6.29
CA ARG A 246 14.00 -6.47 6.35
C ARG A 246 14.02 -5.32 5.36
N LYS A 247 13.05 -5.28 4.44
CA LYS A 247 12.79 -4.16 3.55
C LYS A 247 11.49 -3.48 3.98
N HIS A 248 11.50 -2.16 3.90
CA HIS A 248 10.34 -1.30 4.16
C HIS A 248 10.00 -0.54 2.89
N PHE A 249 8.72 -0.21 2.68
CA PHE A 249 8.32 0.61 1.53
C PHE A 249 8.91 2.01 1.68
N THR A 250 9.79 2.39 0.76
CA THR A 250 10.56 3.64 0.86
C THR A 250 9.76 4.83 0.33
N GLU A 251 10.19 6.05 0.64
CA GLU A 251 9.59 7.26 0.03
C GLU A 251 9.75 7.29 -1.49
N LEU A 252 10.76 6.62 -2.05
CA LEU A 252 10.88 6.46 -3.50
C LEU A 252 9.80 5.53 -4.07
N ASP A 253 9.49 4.44 -3.37
CA ASP A 253 8.39 3.56 -3.75
C ASP A 253 7.05 4.31 -3.67
N TYR A 254 6.82 5.09 -2.61
CA TYR A 254 5.65 5.97 -2.48
C TYR A 254 5.55 7.03 -3.58
N ALA A 255 6.67 7.61 -4.00
CA ALA A 255 6.69 8.59 -5.09
C ALA A 255 6.22 7.97 -6.41
N ALA A 256 6.61 6.71 -6.70
CA ALA A 256 6.09 6.01 -7.86
C ALA A 256 4.58 5.75 -7.76
N MET A 257 4.08 5.35 -6.58
CA MET A 257 2.64 5.19 -6.36
C MET A 257 1.89 6.51 -6.61
N LYS A 258 2.46 7.64 -6.17
CA LYS A 258 1.93 8.97 -6.43
C LYS A 258 1.92 9.32 -7.93
N ASP A 259 3.01 9.05 -8.65
CA ASP A 259 3.07 9.27 -10.10
C ASP A 259 2.05 8.41 -10.86
N MET A 260 1.70 7.24 -10.33
CA MET A 260 0.67 6.34 -10.87
C MET A 260 -0.77 6.75 -10.55
N GLY A 261 -0.98 7.82 -9.79
CA GLY A 261 -2.31 8.40 -9.49
C GLY A 261 -2.74 8.32 -8.02
N TRP A 262 -2.13 7.45 -7.22
CA TRP A 262 -2.49 7.29 -5.80
C TRP A 262 -2.27 8.58 -5.01
N GLN A 263 -3.23 8.96 -4.17
CA GLN A 263 -3.11 10.11 -3.29
C GLN A 263 -2.31 9.77 -2.02
N VAL A 264 -0.99 9.86 -2.14
CA VAL A 264 -0.06 9.55 -1.05
C VAL A 264 0.19 10.77 -0.16
N SER A 265 -0.07 10.62 1.15
CA SER A 265 0.23 11.63 2.16
C SER A 265 1.75 11.76 2.38
N ALA A 266 2.22 12.98 2.60
CA ALA A 266 3.62 13.21 2.98
C ALA A 266 3.84 12.86 4.45
N VAL A 267 4.94 12.19 4.79
CA VAL A 267 5.42 12.15 6.17
C VAL A 267 5.99 13.53 6.49
N PRO A 268 5.56 14.22 7.56
CA PRO A 268 6.21 15.46 7.94
C PRO A 268 7.66 15.17 8.30
N GLU A 269 8.59 15.85 7.63
CA GLU A 269 10.03 15.69 7.87
C GLU A 269 10.35 15.77 9.38
N PRO A 270 11.35 15.03 9.89
CA PRO A 270 11.79 15.13 11.28
C PRO A 270 12.07 16.57 11.73
N GLU A 271 12.52 17.44 10.82
CA GLU A 271 12.70 18.87 11.08
C GLU A 271 11.37 19.61 11.31
N THR A 272 10.28 19.21 10.65
CA THR A 272 8.94 19.75 10.87
C THR A 272 8.46 19.41 12.30
N TRP A 273 8.70 18.18 12.75
CA TRP A 273 8.45 17.78 14.13
C TRP A 273 9.36 18.50 15.11
N GLY A 274 10.64 18.64 14.79
CA GLY A 274 11.62 19.39 15.58
C GLY A 274 11.24 20.85 15.75
N MET A 275 10.83 21.53 14.67
CA MET A 275 10.36 22.91 14.69
C MET A 275 9.03 23.06 15.43
N MET A 276 8.11 22.12 15.28
CA MET A 276 6.83 22.13 16.02
C MET A 276 7.06 21.96 17.52
N LEU A 277 7.89 21.00 17.93
CA LEU A 277 8.27 20.78 19.33
C LEU A 277 9.03 21.98 19.91
N ALA A 278 9.96 22.56 19.15
CA ALA A 278 10.67 23.77 19.55
C ALA A 278 9.72 24.98 19.72
N GLY A 279 8.77 25.16 18.79
CA GLY A 279 7.75 26.20 18.86
C GLY A 279 6.84 26.08 20.08
N LEU A 280 6.37 24.87 20.40
CA LEU A 280 5.59 24.57 21.59
C LEU A 280 6.40 24.77 22.88
N GLY A 281 7.67 24.37 22.88
CA GLY A 281 8.59 24.60 23.99
C GLY A 281 8.81 26.08 24.31
N LEU A 282 8.97 26.92 23.29
CA LEU A 282 9.10 28.38 23.42
C LEU A 282 7.82 29.04 23.95
N LEU A 283 6.64 28.56 23.53
CA LEU A 283 5.34 29.03 24.04
C LEU A 283 5.16 28.66 25.52
N GLY A 284 5.46 27.42 25.90
CA GLY A 284 5.41 26.97 27.29
C GLY A 284 6.36 27.76 28.20
N TRP A 285 7.59 28.03 27.73
CA TRP A 285 8.56 28.86 28.44
C TRP A 285 8.05 30.30 28.66
N ARG A 286 7.46 30.92 27.63
CA ARG A 286 6.91 32.29 27.72
C ARG A 286 5.73 32.38 28.68
N LEU A 287 4.87 31.36 28.74
CA LEU A 287 3.76 31.30 29.69
C LEU A 287 4.26 31.14 31.14
N ARG A 288 5.30 30.33 31.37
CA ARG A 288 5.92 30.14 32.69
C ARG A 288 6.57 31.41 33.25
N ILE A 289 7.26 32.18 32.40
CA ILE A 289 7.85 33.48 32.81
C ILE A 289 6.77 34.49 33.21
N ARG A 290 5.65 34.51 32.49
CA ARG A 290 4.52 35.41 32.79
C ARG A 290 3.86 35.07 34.13
N GLN A 291 3.70 33.78 34.45
CA GLN A 291 3.18 33.34 35.75
C GLN A 291 4.12 33.66 36.92
N HIS A 292 5.45 33.49 36.73
CA HIS A 292 6.42 33.84 37.78
C HIS A 292 6.50 35.35 38.07
N LYS A 293 6.26 36.21 37.07
CA LYS A 293 6.20 37.67 37.28
C LYS A 293 4.91 38.10 37.99
N ALA A 294 3.79 37.43 37.72
CA ALA A 294 2.52 37.71 38.40
C ALA A 294 2.56 37.33 39.89
N HIS A 295 3.25 36.25 40.27
CA HIS A 295 3.39 35.83 41.68
C HIS A 295 4.36 36.68 42.52
N LYS A 296 5.26 37.46 41.90
CA LYS A 296 6.17 38.38 42.63
C LYS A 296 5.60 39.79 42.81
N ALA A 297 4.45 40.08 42.22
CA ALA A 297 3.79 41.39 42.27
C ALA A 297 2.52 41.40 43.14
N ALA A 298 2.27 40.32 43.89
CA ALA A 298 1.25 40.19 44.93
C ALA A 298 1.95 40.01 46.28
#